data_AF-A0A496BT89-F1
#
_entry.id   AF-A0A496BT89-F1
#
_cell.length_a   1.000
_cell.length_b   1.000
_cell.length_c   1.000
_cell.angle_alpha   90.00
_cell.angle_beta   90.00
_cell.angle_gamma   90.00
#
_symmetry.space_group_name_H-M   'P 1'
#
loop_
_entity.id
_entity.type
_entity.pdbx_description
1 polymer ?
#
loop_
_entity_poly.entity_id
_entity_poly.type
_entity_poly.pdbx_seq_one_letter_code
_entity_poly.pdbx_strand_id
1 'polypeptide(L)'
;MGEYSKRVGEVGESVVTEFLSLIGWKDPMRNNDIASVDPEFRKYTNGIDGYYHYLSPMISNTIENVLYSCKYSNDPYPVSQIIPLFKERYTELAKAIESFKKSELKQQTINNHEYIDNYFDRGVLFWLNNSGKGEQNIINRLEKIELNTGVNHDGIFLVDNKRIEFIYDAICFSLLKYRDFDIDFIYFNNGLNNDERNLRNGKIMPVQYINSSILPLRISKNDKTIVAIFTIEGFDRDDLMKYMGIAKNIGCNSQGSTMICFPDYLETEHLPIVNNIKQIFNDPSFTTNLTVANYNNSPLR
;
A
#
# COMPACT_ATOMS: atom_id res chain seq x y z
N MET A 1 31.23 -12.46 -7.95
CA MET A 1 30.12 -11.59 -8.39
C MET A 1 28.74 -12.20 -8.16
N GLY A 2 28.51 -13.48 -8.47
CA GLY A 2 27.20 -14.13 -8.25
C GLY A 2 26.73 -14.20 -6.79
N GLU A 3 27.62 -14.55 -5.85
CA GLU A 3 27.26 -14.66 -4.42
C GLU A 3 26.84 -13.32 -3.79
N TYR A 4 27.52 -12.23 -4.15
CA TYR A 4 27.15 -10.89 -3.69
C TYR A 4 25.77 -10.48 -4.22
N SER A 5 25.51 -10.69 -5.51
CA SER A 5 24.20 -10.40 -6.10
C SER A 5 23.09 -11.23 -5.45
N LYS A 6 23.36 -12.50 -5.14
CA LYS A 6 22.40 -13.37 -4.46
C LYS A 6 22.08 -12.84 -3.06
N ARG A 7 23.11 -12.46 -2.29
CA ARG A 7 22.95 -11.89 -0.95
C ARG A 7 22.14 -10.59 -0.95
N VAL A 8 22.36 -9.73 -1.94
CA VAL A 8 21.58 -8.49 -2.11
C VAL A 8 20.10 -8.82 -2.38
N GLY A 9 19.81 -9.84 -3.19
CA GLY A 9 18.46 -10.36 -3.41
C GLY A 9 17.81 -10.86 -2.12
N GLU A 10 18.49 -11.72 -1.36
CA GLU A 10 17.99 -12.29 -0.09
C GLU A 10 17.67 -11.20 0.94
N VAL A 11 18.49 -10.15 1.03
CA VAL A 11 18.20 -8.97 1.89
C VAL A 11 16.95 -8.24 1.40
N GLY A 12 16.82 -8.02 0.10
CA GLY A 12 15.64 -7.38 -0.49
C GLY A 12 14.35 -8.15 -0.22
N GLU A 13 14.38 -9.49 -0.33
CA GLU A 13 13.24 -10.34 0.01
C GLU A 13 12.87 -10.27 1.50
N SER A 14 13.85 -10.16 2.40
CA SER A 14 13.60 -9.96 3.84
C SER A 14 12.92 -8.62 4.11
N VAL A 15 13.41 -7.54 3.50
CA VAL A 15 12.82 -6.20 3.63
C VAL A 15 11.35 -6.22 3.15
N VAL A 16 11.08 -6.79 1.99
CA VAL A 16 9.71 -6.91 1.46
C VAL A 16 8.86 -7.77 2.36
N THR A 17 9.38 -8.89 2.86
CA THR A 17 8.67 -9.77 3.79
C THR A 17 8.22 -9.06 5.07
N GLU A 18 9.13 -8.33 5.71
CA GLU A 18 8.85 -7.60 6.94
C GLU A 18 7.80 -6.52 6.68
N PHE A 19 7.92 -5.82 5.55
CA PHE A 19 6.91 -4.87 5.08
C PHE A 19 5.54 -5.52 4.83
N LEU A 20 5.49 -6.68 4.17
CA LEU A 20 4.24 -7.43 3.93
C LEU A 20 3.56 -7.81 5.25
N SER A 21 4.33 -8.29 6.23
CA SER A 21 3.82 -8.58 7.58
C SER A 21 3.27 -7.33 8.27
N LEU A 22 3.94 -6.18 8.13
CA LEU A 22 3.52 -4.89 8.69
C LEU A 22 2.16 -4.44 8.15
N ILE A 23 1.89 -4.67 6.86
CA ILE A 23 0.61 -4.34 6.21
C ILE A 23 -0.45 -5.44 6.35
N GLY A 24 -0.17 -6.46 7.17
CA GLY A 24 -1.10 -7.55 7.48
C GLY A 24 -1.13 -8.70 6.46
N TRP A 25 -0.24 -8.73 5.49
CA TRP A 25 -0.05 -9.85 4.57
C TRP A 25 0.95 -10.83 5.18
N LYS A 26 0.51 -11.51 6.23
CA LYS A 26 1.35 -12.41 7.02
C LYS A 26 1.53 -13.74 6.30
N ASP A 27 2.73 -14.30 6.43
CA ASP A 27 3.08 -15.63 5.90
C ASP A 27 2.71 -15.82 4.41
N PRO A 28 3.13 -14.90 3.50
CA PRO A 28 2.89 -15.09 2.08
C PRO A 28 3.52 -16.39 1.60
N MET A 29 2.85 -17.07 0.69
CA MET A 29 3.39 -18.28 0.06
C MET A 29 4.61 -17.89 -0.77
N ARG A 30 5.77 -18.44 -0.44
CA ARG A 30 7.04 -18.19 -1.14
C ARG A 30 7.50 -19.42 -1.88
N ASN A 31 8.32 -19.21 -2.90
CA ASN A 31 9.10 -20.26 -3.57
C ASN A 31 8.28 -21.44 -4.10
N ASN A 32 6.97 -21.28 -4.29
CA ASN A 32 6.16 -22.24 -5.02
C ASN A 32 6.25 -21.87 -6.49
N ASP A 33 7.02 -22.66 -7.24
CA ASP A 33 7.15 -22.49 -8.67
C ASP A 33 5.79 -22.68 -9.34
N ILE A 34 5.20 -21.56 -9.78
CA ILE A 34 4.10 -21.59 -10.72
C ILE A 34 4.73 -21.91 -12.06
N ALA A 35 4.41 -23.07 -12.62
CA ALA A 35 4.87 -23.45 -13.95
C ALA A 35 4.43 -22.41 -14.98
N SER A 36 5.37 -21.97 -15.83
CA SER A 36 5.05 -21.07 -16.93
C SER A 36 4.14 -21.78 -17.94
N VAL A 37 3.09 -21.09 -18.37
CA VAL A 37 2.21 -21.55 -19.45
C VAL A 37 2.70 -21.11 -20.83
N ASP A 38 3.71 -20.23 -20.88
CA ASP A 38 4.35 -19.77 -22.11
C ASP A 38 5.62 -20.62 -22.37
N PRO A 39 5.62 -21.47 -23.42
CA PRO A 39 6.73 -22.36 -23.71
C PRO A 39 7.97 -21.65 -24.26
N GLU A 40 7.86 -20.41 -24.74
CA GLU A 40 9.01 -19.58 -25.15
C GLU A 40 9.60 -18.80 -23.97
N PHE A 41 8.75 -18.41 -23.02
CA PHE A 41 9.14 -17.73 -21.78
C PHE A 41 9.61 -18.71 -20.68
N ARG A 42 10.20 -19.84 -21.06
CA ARG A 42 10.78 -20.86 -20.16
C ARG A 42 12.01 -20.33 -19.44
N LYS A 43 11.83 -19.39 -18.52
CA LYS A 43 12.53 -19.50 -17.24
C LYS A 43 11.81 -20.61 -16.48
N TYR A 44 12.56 -21.53 -15.88
CA TYR A 44 11.99 -22.67 -15.14
C TYR A 44 11.04 -22.23 -14.00
N THR A 45 11.11 -20.96 -13.60
CA THR A 45 10.29 -20.31 -12.58
C THR A 45 9.78 -18.96 -13.12
N ASN A 46 8.55 -18.58 -12.79
CA ASN A 46 7.89 -17.35 -13.28
C ASN A 46 8.45 -16.05 -12.65
N GLY A 47 9.61 -16.09 -11.99
CA GLY A 47 10.29 -14.91 -11.45
C GLY A 47 9.51 -14.14 -10.38
N ILE A 48 8.49 -14.74 -9.78
CA ILE A 48 7.75 -14.21 -8.64
C ILE A 48 8.41 -14.64 -7.34
N ASP A 49 8.37 -13.76 -6.36
CA ASP A 49 8.98 -14.00 -5.05
C ASP A 49 7.93 -14.47 -4.02
N GLY A 50 6.64 -14.23 -4.31
CA GLY A 50 5.57 -14.86 -3.56
C GLY A 50 4.16 -14.51 -4.00
N TYR A 51 3.21 -15.08 -3.27
CA TYR A 51 1.78 -14.98 -3.47
C TYR A 51 1.05 -14.83 -2.14
N TYR A 52 0.04 -13.98 -2.11
CA TYR A 52 -0.88 -13.81 -0.98
C TYR A 52 -2.31 -13.64 -1.48
N HIS A 53 -3.30 -14.09 -0.71
CA HIS A 53 -4.70 -13.79 -1.01
C HIS A 53 -5.47 -13.42 0.25
N TYR A 54 -6.55 -12.67 0.06
CA TYR A 54 -7.47 -12.29 1.12
C TYR A 54 -8.84 -11.92 0.54
N LEU A 55 -9.87 -11.95 1.39
CA LEU A 55 -11.19 -11.42 1.06
C LEU A 55 -11.13 -9.90 0.99
N SER A 56 -11.50 -9.34 -0.16
CA SER A 56 -11.46 -7.90 -0.39
C SER A 56 -12.41 -7.18 0.57
N PRO A 57 -11.91 -6.25 1.40
CA PRO A 57 -12.79 -5.39 2.17
C PRO A 57 -13.39 -4.26 1.31
N MET A 58 -12.90 -4.07 0.08
CA MET A 58 -13.28 -2.97 -0.80
C MET A 58 -14.43 -3.35 -1.74
N ILE A 59 -14.63 -4.65 -1.99
CA ILE A 59 -15.64 -5.20 -2.91
C ILE A 59 -16.16 -6.50 -2.28
N SER A 60 -17.47 -6.59 -2.03
CA SER A 60 -18.09 -7.78 -1.43
C SER A 60 -17.85 -9.06 -2.24
N ASN A 61 -17.81 -10.21 -1.54
CA ASN A 61 -17.71 -11.54 -2.14
C ASN A 61 -16.57 -11.67 -3.16
N THR A 62 -15.44 -11.02 -2.90
CA THR A 62 -14.33 -10.92 -3.84
C THR A 62 -13.03 -11.36 -3.18
N ILE A 63 -12.24 -12.18 -3.88
CA ILE A 63 -10.87 -12.51 -3.46
C ILE A 63 -9.87 -11.67 -4.26
N GLU A 64 -8.96 -11.03 -3.53
CA GLU A 64 -7.77 -10.40 -4.11
C GLU A 64 -6.62 -11.42 -4.08
N ASN A 65 -6.15 -11.84 -5.24
CA ASN A 65 -4.96 -12.65 -5.43
C ASN A 65 -3.81 -11.71 -5.80
N VAL A 66 -2.78 -11.68 -4.97
CA VAL A 66 -1.66 -10.76 -5.13
C VAL A 66 -0.38 -11.55 -5.32
N LEU A 67 0.19 -11.45 -6.51
CA LEU A 67 1.53 -11.95 -6.81
C LEU A 67 2.51 -10.79 -6.69
N TYR A 68 3.67 -11.02 -6.10
CA TYR A 68 4.68 -9.96 -6.00
C TYR A 68 6.05 -10.39 -6.50
N SER A 69 6.80 -9.42 -7.00
CA SER A 69 8.22 -9.57 -7.29
C SER A 69 9.03 -8.43 -6.67
N CYS A 70 10.19 -8.78 -6.13
CA CYS A 70 11.18 -7.92 -5.51
C CYS A 70 12.37 -7.74 -6.46
N LYS A 71 12.68 -6.47 -6.77
CA LYS A 71 13.90 -6.06 -7.48
C LYS A 71 14.64 -5.09 -6.58
N TYR A 72 15.65 -5.60 -5.89
CA TYR A 72 16.42 -4.87 -4.90
C TYR A 72 17.87 -4.63 -5.38
N SER A 73 18.42 -3.45 -5.10
CA SER A 73 19.76 -3.04 -5.55
C SER A 73 20.51 -2.25 -4.48
N ASN A 74 21.84 -2.31 -4.51
CA ASN A 74 22.69 -1.40 -3.72
C ASN A 74 23.03 -0.10 -4.48
N ASP A 75 22.75 -0.06 -5.78
CA ASP A 75 22.91 1.11 -6.63
C ASP A 75 21.62 1.92 -6.72
N PRO A 76 21.69 3.25 -6.94
CA PRO A 76 20.52 4.07 -7.24
C PRO A 76 19.74 3.54 -8.45
N TYR A 77 18.50 3.99 -8.61
CA TYR A 77 17.75 3.68 -9.83
C TYR A 77 18.54 4.12 -11.07
N PRO A 78 18.65 3.25 -12.08
CA PRO A 78 19.39 3.57 -13.30
C PRO A 78 18.56 4.53 -14.16
N VAL A 79 18.67 5.84 -13.93
CA VAL A 79 17.78 6.89 -14.48
C VAL A 79 17.50 6.74 -15.98
N SER A 80 18.51 6.44 -16.79
CA SER A 80 18.38 6.25 -18.24
C SER A 80 17.70 4.95 -18.67
N GLN A 81 17.61 3.96 -17.77
CA GLN A 81 17.06 2.63 -18.01
C GLN A 81 15.76 2.37 -17.23
N ILE A 82 15.22 3.36 -16.51
CA ILE A 82 14.01 3.20 -15.69
C ILE A 82 12.84 2.64 -16.53
N ILE A 83 12.54 3.28 -17.66
CA ILE A 83 11.43 2.89 -18.53
C ILE A 83 11.63 1.48 -19.13
N PRO A 84 12.73 1.17 -19.84
CA PRO A 84 12.90 -0.16 -20.44
C PRO A 84 12.91 -1.28 -19.39
N LEU A 85 13.61 -1.10 -18.26
CA LEU A 85 13.62 -2.09 -17.18
C LEU A 85 12.25 -2.24 -16.53
N PHE A 86 11.50 -1.15 -16.36
CA PHE A 86 10.13 -1.23 -15.86
C PHE A 86 9.26 -2.07 -16.79
N LYS A 87 9.28 -1.80 -18.11
CA LYS A 87 8.46 -2.55 -19.08
C LYS A 87 8.80 -4.04 -19.09
N GLU A 88 10.09 -4.37 -19.03
CA GLU A 88 10.57 -5.75 -18.93
C GLU A 88 10.00 -6.45 -17.70
N ARG A 89 10.25 -5.88 -16.51
CA ARG A 89 9.83 -6.45 -15.22
C ARG A 89 8.32 -6.52 -15.05
N TYR A 90 7.61 -5.52 -15.56
CA TYR A 90 6.15 -5.48 -15.61
C TYR A 90 5.62 -6.63 -16.48
N THR A 91 6.22 -6.83 -17.65
CA THR A 91 5.82 -7.91 -18.58
C THR A 91 6.11 -9.29 -17.99
N GLU A 92 7.26 -9.46 -17.31
CA GLU A 92 7.56 -10.69 -16.58
C GLU A 92 6.48 -11.01 -15.54
N LEU A 93 6.12 -10.05 -14.68
CA LEU A 93 5.08 -10.23 -13.66
C LEU A 93 3.69 -10.45 -14.27
N ALA A 94 3.37 -9.78 -15.38
CA ALA A 94 2.13 -9.97 -16.12
C ALA A 94 1.98 -11.41 -16.64
N LYS A 95 3.05 -11.99 -17.21
CA LYS A 95 3.07 -13.39 -17.66
C LYS A 95 3.00 -14.38 -16.50
N ALA A 96 3.61 -14.04 -15.36
CA ALA A 96 3.47 -14.83 -14.15
C ALA A 96 2.02 -14.88 -13.64
N ILE A 97 1.31 -13.76 -13.66
CA ILE A 97 -0.13 -13.69 -13.35
C ILE A 97 -0.94 -14.55 -14.33
N GLU A 98 -0.63 -14.51 -15.62
CA GLU A 98 -1.30 -15.35 -16.61
C GLU A 98 -1.10 -16.84 -16.32
N SER A 99 0.10 -17.24 -15.92
CA SER A 99 0.40 -18.61 -15.52
C SER A 99 -0.35 -19.00 -14.23
N PHE A 100 -0.38 -18.11 -13.25
CA PHE A 100 -1.11 -18.32 -12.00
C PHE A 100 -2.60 -18.56 -12.23
N LYS A 101 -3.24 -17.82 -13.14
CA LYS A 101 -4.66 -17.99 -13.49
C LYS A 101 -5.00 -19.43 -13.93
N LYS A 102 -4.02 -20.16 -14.48
CA LYS A 102 -4.15 -21.55 -14.97
C LYS A 102 -3.56 -22.59 -14.00
N SER A 103 -3.04 -22.15 -12.85
CA SER A 103 -2.33 -23.01 -11.90
C SER A 103 -3.27 -23.77 -10.95
N GLU A 104 -2.78 -24.89 -10.41
CA GLU A 104 -3.46 -25.61 -9.33
C GLU A 104 -3.62 -24.74 -8.08
N LEU A 105 -2.66 -23.84 -7.82
CA LEU A 105 -2.70 -22.93 -6.69
C LEU A 105 -3.93 -22.01 -6.76
N LYS A 106 -4.24 -21.46 -7.94
CA LYS A 106 -5.45 -20.66 -8.14
C LYS A 106 -6.72 -21.49 -7.88
N GLN A 107 -6.76 -22.72 -8.37
CA GLN A 107 -7.91 -23.61 -8.17
C GLN A 107 -8.10 -23.96 -6.69
N GLN A 108 -7.02 -24.20 -5.96
CA GLN A 108 -7.06 -24.43 -4.51
C GLN A 108 -7.61 -23.21 -3.77
N THR A 109 -7.15 -21.99 -4.11
CA THR A 109 -7.68 -20.76 -3.49
C THR A 109 -9.19 -20.61 -3.74
N ILE A 110 -9.66 -20.88 -4.96
CA ILE A 110 -11.09 -20.86 -5.30
C ILE A 110 -11.87 -21.87 -4.45
N ASN A 111 -11.40 -23.12 -4.40
CA ASN A 111 -12.11 -24.21 -3.72
C ASN A 111 -12.14 -24.07 -2.19
N ASN A 112 -11.22 -23.31 -1.61
CA ASN A 112 -11.15 -23.06 -0.17
C ASN A 112 -12.12 -21.98 0.31
N HIS A 113 -12.82 -21.29 -0.59
CA HIS A 113 -13.73 -20.21 -0.23
C HIS A 113 -15.13 -20.45 -0.81
N GLU A 114 -16.13 -20.27 0.04
CA GLU A 114 -17.53 -20.29 -0.36
C GLU A 114 -18.06 -18.87 -0.59
N TYR A 115 -19.14 -18.75 -1.38
CA TYR A 115 -19.84 -17.48 -1.62
C TYR A 115 -18.97 -16.36 -2.22
N ILE A 116 -18.10 -16.70 -3.16
CA ILE A 116 -17.26 -15.75 -3.91
C ILE A 116 -17.82 -15.55 -5.32
N ASP A 117 -18.09 -14.29 -5.66
CA ASP A 117 -18.61 -13.87 -6.96
C ASP A 117 -17.50 -13.44 -7.92
N ASN A 118 -16.40 -12.89 -7.37
CA ASN A 118 -15.33 -12.29 -8.18
C ASN A 118 -13.93 -12.61 -7.66
N TYR A 119 -12.96 -12.56 -8.57
CA TYR A 119 -11.55 -12.70 -8.27
C TYR A 119 -10.76 -11.65 -9.04
N PHE A 120 -9.84 -10.98 -8.34
CA PHE A 120 -8.85 -10.13 -8.99
C PHE A 120 -7.48 -10.78 -8.86
N ASP A 121 -6.74 -10.82 -9.96
CA ASP A 121 -5.37 -11.34 -10.03
C ASP A 121 -4.43 -10.17 -10.36
N ARG A 122 -3.79 -9.65 -9.32
CA ARG A 122 -2.98 -8.43 -9.38
C ARG A 122 -1.51 -8.70 -9.09
N GLY A 123 -0.66 -7.82 -9.61
CA GLY A 123 0.77 -7.81 -9.34
C GLY A 123 1.18 -6.70 -8.39
N VAL A 124 2.22 -6.92 -7.59
CA VAL A 124 2.98 -5.87 -6.91
C VAL A 124 4.46 -6.02 -7.26
N LEU A 125 5.00 -5.03 -7.97
CA LEU A 125 6.41 -4.93 -8.26
C LEU A 125 7.07 -4.01 -7.22
N PHE A 126 7.79 -4.60 -6.28
CA PHE A 126 8.70 -3.88 -5.41
C PHE A 126 9.99 -3.62 -6.16
N TRP A 127 10.27 -2.36 -6.50
CA TRP A 127 11.54 -1.97 -7.07
C TRP A 127 12.20 -1.00 -6.12
N LEU A 128 13.18 -1.50 -5.37
CA LEU A 128 13.77 -0.82 -4.23
C LEU A 128 15.29 -0.76 -4.35
N ASN A 129 15.89 0.19 -3.64
CA ASN A 129 17.34 0.20 -3.42
C ASN A 129 17.68 0.77 -2.04
N ASN A 130 18.90 0.53 -1.56
CA ASN A 130 19.43 1.13 -0.32
C ASN A 130 20.65 2.03 -0.58
N SER A 131 20.78 2.59 -1.78
CA SER A 131 21.96 3.38 -2.15
C SER A 131 22.09 4.68 -1.35
N GLY A 132 21.00 5.16 -0.73
CA GLY A 132 20.92 6.46 -0.06
C GLY A 132 21.16 7.65 -0.99
N LYS A 133 21.16 7.42 -2.31
CA LYS A 133 21.51 8.39 -3.35
C LYS A 133 20.52 8.31 -4.50
N GLY A 134 20.45 9.39 -5.27
CA GLY A 134 19.55 9.46 -6.42
C GLY A 134 18.08 9.57 -6.01
N GLU A 135 17.21 9.32 -6.98
CA GLU A 135 15.77 9.49 -6.81
C GLU A 135 15.18 8.37 -5.95
N GLN A 136 14.14 8.71 -5.15
CA GLN A 136 13.37 7.73 -4.38
C GLN A 136 11.99 7.48 -4.98
N ASN A 137 11.51 8.41 -5.83
CA ASN A 137 10.24 8.31 -6.53
C ASN A 137 10.49 8.17 -8.03
N ILE A 138 10.25 6.97 -8.55
CA ILE A 138 10.33 6.68 -9.98
C ILE A 138 8.96 6.59 -10.63
N ILE A 139 7.88 6.51 -9.84
CA ILE A 139 6.49 6.46 -10.35
C ILE A 139 6.19 7.67 -11.23
N ASN A 140 6.62 8.88 -10.85
CA ASN A 140 6.41 10.10 -11.64
C ASN A 140 7.04 10.03 -13.04
N ARG A 141 8.12 9.25 -13.22
CA ARG A 141 8.76 9.05 -14.53
C ARG A 141 7.97 8.09 -15.43
N LEU A 142 7.04 7.35 -14.85
CA LEU A 142 6.31 6.27 -15.50
C LEU A 142 4.86 6.67 -15.82
N GLU A 143 4.42 7.89 -15.50
CA GLU A 143 3.02 8.34 -15.68
C GLU A 143 2.49 8.22 -17.11
N LYS A 144 3.36 8.40 -18.12
CA LYS A 144 2.97 8.47 -19.54
C LYS A 144 3.39 7.25 -20.35
N ILE A 145 3.84 6.19 -19.71
CA ILE A 145 4.28 5.00 -20.44
C ILE A 145 3.07 4.21 -20.91
N GLU A 146 3.16 3.72 -22.14
CA GLU A 146 2.25 2.70 -22.65
C GLU A 146 2.82 1.31 -22.38
N LEU A 147 1.99 0.46 -21.78
CA LEU A 147 2.30 -0.93 -21.48
C LEU A 147 1.43 -1.82 -22.37
N ASN A 148 2.09 -2.69 -23.13
CA ASN A 148 1.43 -3.78 -23.84
C ASN A 148 2.18 -5.06 -23.48
N THR A 149 1.60 -5.85 -22.59
CA THR A 149 2.16 -7.11 -22.12
C THR A 149 1.70 -8.30 -22.97
N GLY A 150 0.74 -8.10 -23.87
CA GLY A 150 0.09 -9.17 -24.62
C GLY A 150 -0.80 -10.10 -23.79
N VAL A 151 -0.98 -9.84 -22.48
CA VAL A 151 -1.70 -10.72 -21.55
C VAL A 151 -2.61 -9.92 -20.61
N ASN A 152 -3.73 -10.52 -20.20
CA ASN A 152 -4.74 -9.86 -19.37
C ASN A 152 -4.47 -10.05 -17.87
N HIS A 153 -4.48 -8.97 -17.10
CA HIS A 153 -4.37 -8.95 -15.63
C HIS A 153 -5.19 -7.80 -15.02
N ASP A 154 -5.49 -7.89 -13.72
CA ASP A 154 -6.37 -6.92 -13.02
C ASP A 154 -5.60 -5.72 -12.43
N GLY A 155 -4.35 -5.57 -12.86
CA GLY A 155 -3.48 -4.44 -12.55
C GLY A 155 -2.19 -4.89 -11.87
N ILE A 156 -1.12 -4.13 -12.10
CA ILE A 156 0.17 -4.32 -11.43
C ILE A 156 0.55 -2.97 -10.81
N PHE A 157 0.79 -2.97 -9.50
CA PHE A 157 1.22 -1.80 -8.76
C PHE A 157 2.74 -1.76 -8.65
N LEU A 158 3.33 -0.58 -8.80
CA LEU A 158 4.74 -0.33 -8.52
C LEU A 158 4.87 0.23 -7.11
N VAL A 159 5.81 -0.32 -6.34
CA VAL A 159 6.23 0.21 -5.04
C VAL A 159 7.71 0.56 -5.15
N ASP A 160 8.00 1.85 -5.10
CA ASP A 160 9.36 2.39 -5.01
C ASP A 160 9.71 2.78 -3.58
N ASN A 161 10.93 3.31 -3.38
CA ASN A 161 11.42 3.73 -2.06
C ASN A 161 10.49 4.75 -1.41
N LYS A 162 10.05 5.79 -2.13
CA LYS A 162 9.17 6.82 -1.56
C LYS A 162 7.87 6.20 -1.05
N ARG A 163 7.29 5.25 -1.79
CA ARG A 163 6.03 4.61 -1.41
C ARG A 163 6.16 3.67 -0.22
N ILE A 164 7.21 2.83 -0.19
CA ILE A 164 7.41 1.90 0.94
C ILE A 164 7.76 2.65 2.23
N GLU A 165 8.59 3.69 2.14
CA GLU A 165 8.96 4.55 3.28
C GLU A 165 7.74 5.27 3.84
N PHE A 166 6.87 5.83 2.99
CA PHE A 166 5.62 6.46 3.42
C PHE A 166 4.74 5.52 4.26
N ILE A 167 4.45 4.34 3.74
CA ILE A 167 3.57 3.38 4.43
C ILE A 167 4.23 2.91 5.74
N TYR A 168 5.53 2.61 5.69
CA TYR A 168 6.31 2.21 6.86
C TYR A 168 6.29 3.29 7.96
N ASP A 169 6.63 4.53 7.61
CA ASP A 169 6.71 5.64 8.56
C ASP A 169 5.34 5.99 9.15
N ALA A 170 4.26 5.94 8.35
CA ALA A 170 2.91 6.16 8.83
C ALA A 170 2.47 5.11 9.87
N ILE A 171 2.74 3.83 9.61
CA ILE A 171 2.40 2.75 10.55
C ILE A 171 3.29 2.82 11.79
N CYS A 172 4.60 3.03 11.62
CA CYS A 172 5.55 3.15 12.73
C CYS A 172 5.23 4.33 13.63
N PHE A 173 4.88 5.49 13.06
CA PHE A 173 4.44 6.65 13.83
C PHE A 173 3.24 6.31 14.71
N SER A 174 2.24 5.65 14.13
CA SER A 174 1.04 5.21 14.86
C SER A 174 1.39 4.25 16.00
N LEU A 175 2.21 3.23 15.74
CA LEU A 175 2.64 2.23 16.72
C LEU A 175 3.45 2.85 17.88
N LEU A 176 4.35 3.78 17.57
CA LEU A 176 5.23 4.41 18.55
C LEU A 176 4.47 5.43 19.42
N LYS A 177 3.58 6.22 18.81
CA LYS A 177 2.81 7.27 19.49
C LYS A 177 1.66 6.71 20.31
N TYR A 178 1.03 5.63 19.86
CA TYR A 178 -0.14 5.02 20.48
C TYR A 178 0.16 3.60 20.95
N ARG A 179 1.16 3.47 21.82
CA ARG A 179 1.49 2.18 22.45
C ARG A 179 0.24 1.61 23.14
N ASP A 180 0.02 0.32 22.96
CA ASP A 180 -1.14 -0.44 23.46
C ASP A 180 -2.50 -0.04 22.87
N PHE A 181 -2.54 0.70 21.75
CA PHE A 181 -3.76 0.86 20.96
C PHE A 181 -3.80 -0.17 19.84
N ASP A 182 -5.00 -0.60 19.49
CA ASP A 182 -5.24 -1.32 18.26
C ASP A 182 -5.18 -0.37 17.08
N ILE A 183 -4.38 -0.73 16.08
CA ILE A 183 -4.28 -0.03 14.80
C ILE A 183 -4.89 -0.92 13.73
N ASP A 184 -5.88 -0.40 13.03
CA ASP A 184 -6.55 -1.03 11.90
C ASP A 184 -6.50 -0.10 10.68
N PHE A 185 -6.41 -0.67 9.49
CA PHE A 185 -6.68 0.08 8.26
C PHE A 185 -8.16 0.37 8.16
N ILE A 186 -8.52 1.58 7.75
CA ILE A 186 -9.93 1.92 7.48
C ILE A 186 -10.28 1.51 6.06
N TYR A 187 -11.40 0.79 5.91
CA TYR A 187 -11.93 0.38 4.62
C TYR A 187 -13.01 1.35 4.18
N PHE A 188 -12.78 2.04 3.06
CA PHE A 188 -13.75 3.01 2.55
C PHE A 188 -15.05 2.33 2.17
N ASN A 189 -16.16 2.86 2.68
CA ASN A 189 -17.48 2.46 2.23
C ASN A 189 -17.75 3.03 0.83
N ASN A 190 -18.21 2.17 -0.07
CA ASN A 190 -18.54 2.49 -1.44
C ASN A 190 -19.67 1.57 -1.93
N GLY A 191 -20.19 1.81 -3.15
CA GLY A 191 -21.31 1.05 -3.68
C GLY A 191 -21.07 -0.47 -3.83
N LEU A 192 -19.81 -0.91 -3.86
CA LEU A 192 -19.41 -2.30 -4.03
C LEU A 192 -19.22 -3.05 -2.69
N ASN A 193 -19.20 -2.35 -1.56
CA ASN A 193 -19.04 -2.95 -0.23
C ASN A 193 -19.99 -2.35 0.82
N ASN A 194 -21.15 -1.86 0.40
CA ASN A 194 -22.09 -1.17 1.31
C ASN A 194 -22.89 -2.11 2.24
N ASP A 195 -22.76 -3.43 2.13
CA ASP A 195 -23.39 -4.35 3.08
C ASP A 195 -22.94 -4.06 4.52
N GLU A 196 -23.88 -3.99 5.46
CA GLU A 196 -23.59 -3.72 6.88
C GLU A 196 -22.72 -4.80 7.53
N ARG A 197 -22.72 -6.01 6.97
CA ARG A 197 -21.88 -7.12 7.42
C ARG A 197 -20.41 -6.94 7.04
N ASN A 198 -20.10 -6.07 6.07
CA ASN A 198 -18.72 -5.83 5.69
C ASN A 198 -17.98 -5.05 6.78
N LEU A 199 -16.77 -5.51 7.08
CA LEU A 199 -15.88 -4.79 7.98
C LEU A 199 -15.59 -3.39 7.46
N ARG A 200 -15.60 -2.40 8.36
CA ARG A 200 -15.22 -1.00 8.06
C ARG A 200 -13.77 -0.71 8.38
N ASN A 201 -13.10 -1.64 9.04
CA ASN A 201 -11.68 -1.58 9.36
C ASN A 201 -11.15 -2.99 9.64
N GLY A 202 -9.84 -3.16 9.56
CA GLY A 202 -9.18 -4.44 9.88
C GLY A 202 -7.67 -4.40 9.75
N LYS A 203 -7.03 -5.53 10.03
CA LYS A 203 -5.56 -5.65 10.05
C LYS A 203 -4.91 -5.81 8.67
N ILE A 204 -5.68 -6.10 7.63
CA ILE A 204 -5.16 -6.32 6.27
C ILE A 204 -5.25 -5.00 5.50
N MET A 205 -4.14 -4.51 4.98
CA MET A 205 -4.15 -3.39 4.05
C MET A 205 -4.63 -3.87 2.67
N PRO A 206 -5.66 -3.24 2.08
CA PRO A 206 -6.06 -3.55 0.70
C PRO A 206 -4.93 -3.19 -0.27
N VAL A 207 -4.72 -4.02 -1.30
CA VAL A 207 -3.66 -3.82 -2.30
C VAL A 207 -3.80 -2.48 -3.01
N GLN A 208 -5.02 -1.97 -3.16
CA GLN A 208 -5.31 -0.66 -3.73
C GLN A 208 -4.66 0.49 -2.95
N TYR A 209 -4.42 0.32 -1.64
CA TYR A 209 -3.79 1.34 -0.82
C TYR A 209 -2.27 1.38 -1.00
N ILE A 210 -1.65 0.33 -1.55
CA ILE A 210 -0.18 0.23 -1.65
C ILE A 210 0.43 1.34 -2.53
N ASN A 211 -0.33 1.88 -3.47
CA ASN A 211 0.09 3.01 -4.32
C ASN A 211 -0.76 4.28 -4.09
N SER A 212 -1.53 4.32 -3.00
CA SER A 212 -2.32 5.49 -2.63
C SER A 212 -1.42 6.58 -2.04
N SER A 213 -1.75 7.86 -2.32
CA SER A 213 -1.11 8.99 -1.66
C SER A 213 -1.60 9.22 -0.22
N ILE A 214 -2.66 8.52 0.20
CA ILE A 214 -3.15 8.54 1.58
C ILE A 214 -3.23 7.16 2.20
N LEU A 215 -3.03 7.09 3.52
CA LEU A 215 -3.23 5.90 4.32
C LEU A 215 -4.15 6.21 5.51
N PRO A 216 -5.42 5.77 5.48
CA PRO A 216 -6.35 5.99 6.58
C PRO A 216 -6.25 4.84 7.61
N LEU A 217 -6.02 5.21 8.87
CA LEU A 217 -5.90 4.30 10.00
C LEU A 217 -6.93 4.63 11.08
N ARG A 218 -7.48 3.59 11.70
CA ARG A 218 -8.25 3.68 12.93
C ARG A 218 -7.34 3.24 14.08
N ILE A 219 -7.21 4.12 15.07
CA ILE A 219 -6.39 3.87 16.26
C ILE A 219 -7.35 3.86 17.44
N SER A 220 -7.49 2.72 18.12
CA SER A 220 -8.49 2.58 19.19
C SER A 220 -7.98 1.87 20.44
N LYS A 221 -8.49 2.29 21.60
CA LYS A 221 -8.28 1.63 22.89
C LYS A 221 -9.46 1.93 23.80
N ASN A 222 -10.15 0.89 24.25
CA ASN A 222 -11.42 1.02 24.98
C ASN A 222 -12.39 1.93 24.19
N ASP A 223 -12.93 2.97 24.83
CA ASP A 223 -13.85 3.92 24.21
C ASP A 223 -13.16 5.03 23.40
N LYS A 224 -11.82 5.08 23.39
CA LYS A 224 -11.08 6.09 22.62
C LYS A 224 -10.85 5.59 21.21
N THR A 225 -11.28 6.38 20.22
CA THR A 225 -11.01 6.14 18.80
C THR A 225 -10.40 7.40 18.18
N ILE A 226 -9.43 7.20 17.30
CA ILE A 226 -8.81 8.24 16.49
C ILE A 226 -8.86 7.79 15.03
N VAL A 227 -9.39 8.66 14.17
CA VAL A 227 -9.28 8.51 12.71
C VAL A 227 -8.05 9.29 12.27
N ALA A 228 -7.02 8.58 11.82
CA ALA A 228 -5.78 9.18 11.34
C ALA A 228 -5.71 9.06 9.81
N ILE A 229 -5.40 10.15 9.11
CA ILE A 229 -5.11 10.15 7.67
C ILE A 229 -3.67 10.61 7.50
N PHE A 230 -2.82 9.71 7.01
CA PHE A 230 -1.46 10.03 6.61
C PHE A 230 -1.44 10.34 5.12
N THR A 231 -0.62 11.30 4.71
CA THR A 231 -0.38 11.60 3.29
C THR A 231 1.11 11.56 2.98
N ILE A 232 1.45 11.09 1.78
CA ILE A 232 2.81 11.11 1.23
C ILE A 232 3.23 12.50 0.73
N GLU A 233 2.26 13.39 0.54
CA GLU A 233 2.46 14.74 0.02
C GLU A 233 2.81 15.71 1.15
N GLY A 234 3.58 16.75 0.82
CA GLY A 234 3.89 17.84 1.76
C GLY A 234 2.64 18.63 2.16
N PHE A 235 2.77 19.44 3.21
CA PHE A 235 1.69 20.27 3.71
C PHE A 235 1.25 21.27 2.63
N ASP A 236 -0.01 21.17 2.26
CA ASP A 236 -0.68 22.11 1.37
C ASP A 236 -2.09 22.41 1.90
N ARG A 237 -2.54 23.65 1.65
CA ARG A 237 -3.81 24.18 2.13
C ARG A 237 -5.00 23.41 1.56
N ASP A 238 -4.99 23.15 0.26
CA ASP A 238 -6.12 22.56 -0.45
C ASP A 238 -6.16 21.05 -0.18
N ASP A 239 -5.00 20.42 -0.06
CA ASP A 239 -4.88 19.05 0.42
C ASP A 239 -5.38 18.87 1.86
N LEU A 240 -5.04 19.77 2.79
CA LEU A 240 -5.61 19.74 4.14
C LEU A 240 -7.14 19.84 4.12
N MET A 241 -7.69 20.76 3.32
CA MET A 241 -9.14 20.89 3.18
C MET A 241 -9.78 19.59 2.65
N LYS A 242 -9.16 18.97 1.64
CA LYS A 242 -9.60 17.68 1.09
C LYS A 242 -9.54 16.56 2.14
N TYR A 243 -8.44 16.43 2.86
CA TYR A 243 -8.27 15.39 3.87
C TYR A 243 -9.21 15.58 5.08
N MET A 244 -9.53 16.82 5.46
CA MET A 244 -10.57 17.10 6.45
C MET A 244 -11.95 16.64 5.97
N GLY A 245 -12.30 16.90 4.71
CA GLY A 245 -13.54 16.39 4.10
C GLY A 245 -13.61 14.87 4.08
N ILE A 246 -12.51 14.21 3.69
CA ILE A 246 -12.39 12.75 3.71
C ILE A 246 -12.54 12.21 5.14
N ALA A 247 -11.81 12.76 6.11
CA ALA A 247 -11.88 12.31 7.51
C ALA A 247 -13.29 12.44 8.09
N LYS A 248 -14.01 13.53 7.76
CA LYS A 248 -15.40 13.71 8.17
C LYS A 248 -16.32 12.63 7.59
N ASN A 249 -16.13 12.26 6.32
CA ASN A 249 -16.93 11.21 5.66
C ASN A 249 -16.62 9.81 6.19
N ILE A 250 -15.35 9.51 6.50
CA ILE A 250 -14.95 8.21 7.07
C ILE A 250 -15.38 8.10 8.55
N GLY A 251 -15.25 9.21 9.29
CA GLY A 251 -15.41 9.23 10.74
C GLY A 251 -16.84 8.96 11.22
N CYS A 252 -17.86 9.03 10.35
CA CYS A 252 -19.25 8.63 10.58
C CYS A 252 -19.75 8.83 12.03
N ASN A 253 -19.65 10.05 12.56
CA ASN A 253 -20.10 10.40 13.92
C ASN A 253 -19.52 9.55 15.06
N SER A 254 -18.40 8.85 14.84
CA SER A 254 -17.66 8.23 15.94
C SER A 254 -17.25 9.33 16.92
N GLN A 255 -17.45 9.10 18.22
CA GLN A 255 -17.05 10.01 19.31
C GLN A 255 -15.51 10.06 19.48
N GLY A 256 -14.79 10.12 18.35
CA GLY A 256 -13.35 10.02 18.26
C GLY A 256 -12.70 11.30 17.74
N SER A 257 -11.41 11.45 18.00
CA SER A 257 -10.62 12.56 17.46
C SER A 257 -10.15 12.26 16.04
N THR A 258 -9.81 13.32 15.30
CA THR A 258 -9.24 13.20 13.95
C THR A 258 -7.80 13.69 13.96
N MET A 259 -6.92 12.98 13.25
CA MET A 259 -5.54 13.38 13.04
C MET A 259 -5.23 13.38 11.55
N ILE A 260 -4.68 14.48 11.03
CA ILE A 260 -4.16 14.55 9.67
C ILE A 260 -2.65 14.70 9.76
N CYS A 261 -1.93 13.77 9.14
CA CYS A 261 -0.50 13.61 9.26
C CYS A 261 0.19 13.93 7.94
N PHE A 262 0.98 15.01 7.93
CA PHE A 262 1.85 15.40 6.82
C PHE A 262 3.33 15.12 7.15
N PRO A 263 4.20 14.87 6.17
CA PRO A 263 5.61 14.57 6.41
C PRO A 263 6.42 15.79 6.88
N ASP A 264 5.94 17.01 6.63
CA ASP A 264 6.68 18.27 6.74
C ASP A 264 5.88 19.37 7.45
N TYR A 265 4.76 19.04 8.12
CA TYR A 265 4.00 20.03 8.88
C TYR A 265 4.87 20.67 9.97
N LEU A 266 4.85 22.01 10.04
CA LEU A 266 5.51 22.79 11.08
C LEU A 266 4.47 23.69 11.75
N GLU A 267 4.20 23.46 13.04
CA GLU A 267 3.16 24.20 13.76
C GLU A 267 3.41 25.72 13.78
N THR A 268 4.68 26.13 13.90
CA THR A 268 5.09 27.53 13.90
C THR A 268 4.77 28.26 12.59
N GLU A 269 4.65 27.53 11.48
CA GLU A 269 4.42 28.10 10.14
C GLU A 269 2.98 27.86 9.67
N HIS A 270 2.44 26.68 9.92
CA HIS A 270 1.22 26.20 9.29
C HIS A 270 -0.04 26.33 10.17
N LEU A 271 0.09 26.54 11.48
CA LEU A 271 -1.06 26.64 12.39
C LEU A 271 -2.07 27.74 11.99
N PRO A 272 -1.66 28.94 11.53
CA PRO A 272 -2.62 29.94 11.03
C PRO A 272 -3.49 29.43 9.87
N ILE A 273 -2.90 28.65 8.96
CA ILE A 273 -3.60 28.05 7.81
C ILE A 273 -4.59 26.98 8.29
N VAL A 274 -4.17 26.12 9.22
CA VAL A 274 -5.04 25.10 9.84
C VAL A 274 -6.26 25.75 10.49
N ASN A 275 -6.05 26.82 11.26
CA ASN A 275 -7.14 27.53 11.93
C ASN A 275 -8.10 28.19 10.95
N ASN A 276 -7.59 28.76 9.85
CA ASN A 276 -8.41 29.31 8.78
C ASN A 276 -9.30 28.23 8.15
N ILE A 277 -8.74 27.07 7.81
CA ILE A 277 -9.52 25.97 7.21
C ILE A 277 -10.56 25.43 8.19
N LYS A 278 -10.22 25.26 9.47
CA LYS A 278 -11.20 24.83 10.49
C LYS A 278 -12.43 25.74 10.54
N GLN A 279 -12.28 27.05 10.35
CA GLN A 279 -13.41 27.98 10.32
C GLN A 279 -14.33 27.81 9.10
N ILE A 280 -13.83 27.20 8.02
CA ILE A 280 -14.63 26.91 6.81
C ILE A 280 -15.58 25.72 7.05
N PHE A 281 -15.21 24.81 7.96
CA PHE A 281 -16.04 23.65 8.30
C PHE A 281 -17.10 24.02 9.35
N ASN A 282 -18.37 23.99 8.96
CA ASN A 282 -19.52 24.23 9.84
C ASN A 282 -19.81 23.04 10.78
N ASP A 283 -18.81 22.57 11.53
CA ASP A 283 -18.93 21.46 12.48
C ASP A 283 -17.91 21.62 13.62
N PRO A 284 -18.30 22.32 14.71
CA PRO A 284 -17.44 22.52 15.87
C PRO A 284 -16.98 21.22 16.51
N SER A 285 -17.85 20.20 16.55
CA SER A 285 -17.55 18.92 17.18
C SER A 285 -16.38 18.19 16.50
N PHE A 286 -16.33 18.26 15.17
CA PHE A 286 -15.24 17.73 14.36
C PHE A 286 -13.98 18.60 14.48
N THR A 287 -14.11 19.91 14.26
CA THR A 287 -12.95 20.83 14.16
C THR A 287 -12.20 21.01 15.48
N THR A 288 -12.90 20.97 16.62
CA THR A 288 -12.29 21.01 17.96
C THR A 288 -11.45 19.76 18.23
N ASN A 289 -11.91 18.58 17.76
CA ASN A 289 -11.22 17.31 17.97
C ASN A 289 -10.24 16.94 16.85
N LEU A 290 -10.00 17.85 15.91
CA LEU A 290 -9.07 17.66 14.80
C LEU A 290 -7.67 18.20 15.15
N THR A 291 -6.65 17.40 14.89
CA THR A 291 -5.24 17.78 15.02
C THR A 291 -4.51 17.57 13.70
N VAL A 292 -3.48 18.38 13.45
CA VAL A 292 -2.55 18.19 12.34
C VAL A 292 -1.17 17.88 12.95
N ALA A 293 -0.48 16.87 12.42
CA ALA A 293 0.78 16.41 12.97
C ALA A 293 1.83 16.19 11.88
N ASN A 294 3.09 16.30 12.28
CA ASN A 294 4.21 15.85 11.48
C ASN A 294 4.57 14.41 11.87
N TYR A 295 4.55 13.47 10.92
CA TYR A 295 4.88 12.07 11.22
C TYR A 295 6.36 11.72 11.04
N ASN A 296 7.15 12.60 10.42
CA ASN A 296 8.62 12.43 10.31
C ASN A 296 9.38 13.03 11.50
N ASN A 297 8.87 14.11 12.09
CA ASN A 297 9.46 14.82 13.25
C ASN A 297 8.87 14.33 14.59
N SER A 298 8.71 13.02 14.75
CA SER A 298 8.42 12.50 16.09
C SER A 298 9.69 12.66 16.95
N PRO A 299 9.64 13.33 18.12
CA PRO A 299 10.79 13.41 19.04
C PRO A 299 11.19 12.03 19.64
N LEU A 300 10.61 10.94 19.13
CA LEU A 300 10.84 9.55 19.50
C LEU A 300 11.60 8.75 18.42
N ARG A 301 12.17 9.41 17.39
CA ARG A 301 13.15 8.80 16.48
C ARG A 301 14.53 8.72 17.12
#